data_AF-A0AA47M8J1-F1
#
_entry.id   AF-A0AA47M8J1-F1
#
_cell.length_a   1.000
_cell.length_b   1.000
_cell.length_c   1.000
_cell.angle_alpha   90.00
_cell.angle_beta   90.00
_cell.angle_gamma   90.00
#
_symmetry.space_group_name_H-M   'P 1'
#
loop_
_entity.id
_entity.type
_entity.pdbx_description
1 polymer ?
#
loop_
_entity_poly.entity_id
_entity_poly.type
_entity_poly.pdbx_seq_one_letter_code
_entity_poly.pdbx_strand_id
1 'polypeptide(L)'
;MRVPLYILTLAHLIRAAAIGTERPGSGRRTCRLYCRVGIGFHLQIHPDGRVNGSHEADHLSIVELFAMSQGVVGIRGVSSSRFLAMNHRGRLHATEGFSEDCVFRESFQKDGYNTFSSVVHRGPRTARPWLVALNKRGRAKMGSSPRVKTQHVSAHFLPRATQQHYEEHGFKPYKTPQPLPMSKVRAPAGSRQKVAQVKYWPKYRWG
;
A
#
# COMPACT_ATOMS: atom_id res chain seq x y z
N MET A 1 -17.54 32.43 -21.91
CA MET A 1 -16.37 31.77 -21.30
C MET A 1 -16.79 30.40 -20.80
N ARG A 2 -16.46 29.31 -21.52
CA ARG A 2 -16.89 27.95 -21.18
C ARG A 2 -15.87 27.36 -20.21
N VAL A 3 -16.19 27.31 -18.92
CA VAL A 3 -15.42 26.53 -17.95
C VAL A 3 -15.51 25.07 -18.41
N PRO A 4 -14.40 24.38 -18.69
CA PRO A 4 -14.46 23.03 -19.21
C PRO A 4 -15.09 22.11 -18.16
N LEU A 5 -16.14 21.38 -18.56
CA LEU A 5 -16.93 20.46 -17.73
C LEU A 5 -16.09 19.48 -16.89
N TYR A 6 -14.84 19.21 -17.31
CA TYR A 6 -13.87 18.37 -16.61
C TYR A 6 -13.44 18.91 -15.23
N ILE A 7 -13.39 20.24 -15.07
CA ILE A 7 -12.98 20.87 -13.80
C ILE A 7 -14.12 20.74 -12.76
N LEU A 8 -15.37 20.86 -13.21
CA LEU A 8 -16.56 20.72 -12.36
C LEU A 8 -16.76 19.27 -11.92
N THR A 9 -16.50 18.29 -12.80
CA THR A 9 -16.60 16.87 -12.45
C THR A 9 -15.49 16.43 -11.49
N LEU A 10 -14.25 16.92 -11.65
CA LEU A 10 -13.16 16.68 -10.69
C LEU A 10 -13.48 17.27 -9.32
N ALA A 11 -13.98 18.51 -9.25
CA ALA A 11 -14.37 19.14 -7.99
C ALA A 11 -15.52 18.39 -7.28
N HIS A 12 -16.51 17.90 -8.04
CA HIS A 12 -17.59 17.08 -7.48
C HIS A 12 -17.11 15.71 -6.99
N LEU A 13 -16.16 15.08 -7.69
CA LEU A 13 -15.54 13.83 -7.25
C LEU A 13 -14.74 14.01 -5.94
N ILE A 14 -14.02 15.13 -5.83
CA ILE A 14 -13.25 15.50 -4.63
C ILE A 14 -14.19 15.73 -3.43
N ARG A 15 -15.37 16.33 -3.65
CA ARG A 15 -16.36 16.60 -2.59
C ARG A 15 -17.07 15.32 -2.11
N ALA A 16 -17.32 14.35 -3.00
CA ALA A 16 -17.97 13.09 -2.63
C ALA A 16 -17.06 12.16 -1.80
N ALA A 17 -15.74 12.25 -1.97
CA ALA A 17 -14.78 11.43 -1.22
C ALA A 17 -14.66 11.80 0.28
N ALA A 18 -15.28 12.91 0.71
CA ALA A 18 -15.27 13.39 2.10
C ALA A 18 -16.40 12.80 2.96
N ILE A 19 -17.42 12.16 2.36
CA ILE A 19 -18.52 11.54 3.11
C ILE A 19 -18.26 10.04 3.19
N GLY A 20 -17.77 9.62 4.36
CA GLY A 20 -17.41 8.23 4.65
C GLY A 20 -18.61 7.30 4.64
N THR A 21 -18.54 6.27 3.80
CA THR A 21 -19.18 4.97 4.02
C THR A 21 -18.17 3.90 3.66
N GLU A 22 -17.50 3.35 4.67
CA GLU A 22 -16.54 2.27 4.52
C GLU A 22 -17.25 0.99 4.04
N ARG A 23 -16.72 0.38 2.97
CA ARG A 23 -17.03 -0.97 2.50
C ARG A 23 -15.70 -1.73 2.36
N PRO A 24 -15.66 -3.06 2.57
CA PRO A 24 -14.45 -3.84 2.31
C PRO A 24 -14.13 -3.74 0.82
N GLY A 25 -13.04 -3.04 0.48
CA GLY A 25 -12.71 -2.62 -0.89
C GLY A 25 -12.55 -1.11 -1.09
N SER A 26 -12.55 -0.29 -0.03
CA SER A 26 -12.47 1.20 -0.01
C SER A 26 -11.34 1.85 -0.84
N GLY A 27 -10.41 1.09 -1.45
CA GLY A 27 -9.28 1.64 -2.20
C GLY A 27 -8.27 2.41 -1.32
N ARG A 28 -8.50 2.40 -0.01
CA ARG A 28 -7.67 3.00 1.04
C ARG A 28 -6.86 1.93 1.73
N ARG A 29 -5.56 2.16 1.89
CA ARG A 29 -4.65 1.24 2.59
C ARG A 29 -3.69 2.02 3.46
N THR A 30 -3.67 1.69 4.76
CA THR A 30 -2.78 2.30 5.73
C THR A 30 -1.49 1.49 5.85
N CYS A 31 -0.38 2.08 5.41
CA CYS A 31 0.90 1.41 5.28
C CYS A 31 2.08 2.36 5.60
N ARG A 32 3.30 1.84 5.51
CA ARG A 32 4.52 2.64 5.47
C ARG A 32 5.14 2.48 4.09
N LEU A 33 5.60 3.58 3.49
CA LEU A 33 6.32 3.54 2.21
C LEU A 33 7.82 3.40 2.47
N TYR A 34 8.34 2.19 2.34
CA TYR A 34 9.76 1.88 2.53
C TYR A 34 10.55 2.07 1.22
N CYS A 35 11.47 3.02 1.20
CA CYS A 35 12.42 3.21 0.10
C CYS A 35 13.70 2.40 0.34
N ARG A 36 14.12 1.59 -0.63
CA ARG A 36 15.34 0.76 -0.52
C ARG A 36 16.66 1.50 -0.71
N VAL A 37 16.65 2.84 -0.79
CA VAL A 37 17.86 3.63 -1.05
C VAL A 37 18.79 3.66 0.17
N GLY A 38 20.10 3.53 -0.05
CA GLY A 38 21.06 3.52 1.06
C GLY A 38 20.87 2.29 1.95
N ILE A 39 20.67 2.50 3.25
CA ILE A 39 20.34 1.44 4.21
C ILE A 39 18.82 1.25 4.40
N GLY A 40 18.01 1.96 3.60
CA GLY A 40 16.55 1.88 3.63
C GLY A 40 15.88 2.94 4.50
N PHE A 41 14.79 3.54 4.03
CA PHE A 41 14.09 4.63 4.73
C PHE A 41 12.57 4.51 4.61
N HIS A 42 11.85 4.71 5.70
CA HIS A 42 10.40 4.93 5.67
C HIS A 42 10.13 6.41 5.39
N LEU A 43 9.29 6.70 4.39
CA LEU A 43 8.85 8.06 4.09
C LEU A 43 8.10 8.65 5.30
N GLN A 44 8.49 9.85 5.73
CA GLN A 44 7.87 10.59 6.81
C GLN A 44 7.22 11.88 6.28
N ILE A 45 6.03 12.17 6.80
CA ILE A 45 5.27 13.39 6.51
C ILE A 45 5.08 14.14 7.82
N HIS A 46 5.85 15.21 8.00
CA HIS A 46 5.84 15.98 9.23
C HIS A 46 4.67 16.99 9.26
N PRO A 47 4.20 17.35 10.47
CA PRO A 47 3.17 18.37 10.65
C PRO A 47 3.65 19.79 10.33
N ASP A 48 4.95 20.01 10.15
CA ASP A 48 5.56 21.29 9.71
C ASP A 48 5.54 21.47 8.17
N GLY A 49 5.04 20.47 7.42
CA GLY A 49 5.05 20.49 5.95
C GLY A 49 6.30 19.85 5.32
N ARG A 50 7.25 19.38 6.13
CA ARG A 50 8.49 18.74 5.65
C ARG A 50 8.27 17.27 5.29
N VAL A 51 8.99 16.84 4.27
CA VAL A 51 9.04 15.44 3.82
C VAL A 51 10.49 14.96 3.79
N ASN A 52 10.73 13.81 4.39
CA ASN A 52 12.02 13.13 4.51
C ASN A 52 11.75 11.63 4.70
N GLY A 53 12.77 10.87 5.05
CA GLY A 53 12.62 9.50 5.52
C GLY A 53 13.57 9.20 6.66
N SER A 54 13.15 8.25 7.49
CA SER A 54 13.88 7.73 8.64
C SER A 54 14.09 6.23 8.51
N HIS A 55 15.17 5.72 9.09
CA HIS A 55 15.42 4.29 9.19
C HIS A 55 14.39 3.60 10.08
N GLU A 56 14.07 4.24 11.19
CA GLU A 56 13.15 3.72 12.19
C GLU A 56 11.70 3.95 11.78
N ALA A 57 10.85 3.00 12.14
CA ALA A 57 9.43 3.10 11.92
C ALA A 57 8.82 4.03 12.98
N ASP A 58 8.45 5.22 12.56
CA ASP A 58 7.86 6.25 13.42
C ASP A 58 6.37 6.46 13.10
N HIS A 59 5.61 7.11 13.98
CA HIS A 59 4.21 7.50 13.75
C HIS A 59 4.07 8.43 12.54
N LEU A 60 5.06 9.29 12.31
CA LEU A 60 5.12 10.16 11.12
C LEU A 60 5.31 9.39 9.80
N SER A 61 5.71 8.12 9.87
CA SER A 61 5.91 7.28 8.68
C SER A 61 4.66 6.50 8.25
N ILE A 62 3.59 6.57 9.05
CA ILE A 62 2.32 5.92 8.75
C ILE A 62 1.55 6.80 7.76
N VAL A 63 1.27 6.23 6.59
CA VAL A 63 0.58 6.90 5.51
C VAL A 63 -0.65 6.11 5.06
N GLU A 64 -1.71 6.82 4.74
CA GLU A 64 -2.90 6.31 4.08
C GLU A 64 -2.74 6.56 2.57
N LEU A 65 -2.68 5.48 1.80
CA LEU A 65 -2.77 5.54 0.34
C LEU A 65 -4.22 5.33 -0.04
N PHE A 66 -4.80 6.30 -0.73
CA PHE A 66 -6.18 6.22 -1.20
C PHE A 66 -6.20 6.31 -2.73
N ALA A 67 -6.89 5.36 -3.36
CA ALA A 67 -7.05 5.31 -4.80
C ALA A 67 -8.04 6.39 -5.27
N MET A 68 -7.60 7.25 -6.20
CA MET A 68 -8.45 8.24 -6.87
C MET A 68 -9.01 7.69 -8.17
N SER A 69 -8.21 6.90 -8.89
CA SER A 69 -8.63 6.15 -10.08
C SER A 69 -7.62 5.02 -10.33
N GLN A 70 -7.79 4.27 -11.42
CA GLN A 70 -6.92 3.15 -11.73
C GLN A 70 -5.44 3.58 -11.84
N GLY A 71 -4.61 3.11 -10.89
CA GLY A 71 -3.18 3.44 -10.84
C GLY A 71 -2.88 4.89 -10.45
N VAL A 72 -3.87 5.65 -9.96
CA VAL A 72 -3.68 7.02 -9.46
C VAL A 72 -4.09 7.09 -8.01
N VAL A 73 -3.18 7.57 -7.17
CA VAL A 73 -3.32 7.57 -5.72
C VAL A 73 -3.02 8.96 -5.15
N GLY A 74 -3.66 9.26 -4.03
CA GLY A 74 -3.17 10.26 -3.09
C GLY A 74 -2.50 9.59 -1.90
N ILE A 75 -1.58 10.32 -1.26
CA ILE A 75 -0.83 9.85 -0.09
C ILE A 75 -1.05 10.86 1.03
N ARG A 76 -1.63 10.41 2.14
CA ARG A 76 -1.87 11.24 3.33
C ARG A 76 -1.07 10.70 4.52
N GLY A 77 -0.38 11.58 5.25
CA GLY A 77 0.20 11.24 6.54
C GLY A 77 -0.90 11.11 7.59
N VAL A 78 -0.99 9.95 8.24
CA VAL A 78 -2.06 9.70 9.24
C VAL A 78 -1.86 10.59 10.46
N SER A 79 -0.63 10.64 10.98
CA SER A 79 -0.30 11.43 12.18
C SER A 79 -0.36 12.94 11.94
N SER A 80 0.11 13.42 10.78
CA SER A 80 0.13 14.85 10.46
C SER A 80 -1.15 15.35 9.80
N SER A 81 -2.05 14.46 9.35
CA SER A 81 -3.23 14.78 8.54
C SER A 81 -2.93 15.64 7.29
N ARG A 82 -1.69 15.59 6.79
CA ARG A 82 -1.24 16.33 5.60
C ARG A 82 -1.08 15.40 4.40
N PHE A 83 -1.31 15.92 3.22
CA PHE A 83 -1.12 15.23 1.95
C PHE A 83 0.30 15.43 1.43
N LEU A 84 0.91 14.39 0.90
CA LEU A 84 2.14 14.52 0.14
C LEU A 84 1.85 15.30 -1.14
N ALA A 85 2.64 16.31 -1.44
CA ALA A 85 2.49 17.14 -2.62
C ALA A 85 3.83 17.36 -3.32
N MET A 86 3.79 17.51 -4.64
CA MET A 86 4.94 17.91 -5.44
C MET A 86 4.62 19.20 -6.18
N ASN A 87 5.42 20.24 -5.95
CA ASN A 87 5.19 21.53 -6.60
C ASN A 87 5.75 21.56 -8.05
N HIS A 88 5.45 22.65 -8.75
CA HIS A 88 5.92 22.92 -10.13
C HIS A 88 7.46 22.96 -10.31
N ARG A 89 8.26 23.00 -9.23
CA ARG A 89 9.73 22.89 -9.30
C ARG A 89 10.21 21.46 -9.11
N GLY A 90 9.32 20.54 -8.76
CA GLY A 90 9.61 19.15 -8.41
C GLY A 90 10.03 18.95 -6.96
N ARG A 91 9.79 19.92 -6.06
CA ARG A 91 10.07 19.78 -4.63
C ARG A 91 8.91 19.09 -3.92
N LEU A 92 9.23 18.05 -3.16
CA LEU A 92 8.29 17.37 -2.27
C LEU A 92 8.07 18.20 -1.00
N HIS A 93 6.81 18.31 -0.61
CA HIS A 93 6.35 18.99 0.60
C HIS A 93 5.01 18.37 1.04
N ALA A 94 4.50 18.78 2.20
CA ALA A 94 3.22 18.32 2.70
C ALA A 94 2.24 19.49 2.89
N THR A 95 1.00 19.31 2.44
CA THR A 95 -0.06 20.33 2.44
C THR A 95 -1.26 19.87 3.25
N GLU A 96 -1.99 20.80 3.88
CA GLU A 96 -3.24 20.48 4.60
C GLU A 96 -4.40 20.25 3.63
N GLY A 97 -4.49 21.10 2.61
CA GLY A 97 -5.48 20.96 1.54
C GLY A 97 -5.05 19.94 0.49
N PHE A 98 -6.01 19.14 0.03
CA PHE A 98 -5.83 18.28 -1.13
C PHE A 98 -5.92 19.12 -2.41
N SER A 99 -4.91 18.99 -3.26
CA SER A 99 -4.78 19.73 -4.53
C SER A 99 -4.30 18.80 -5.64
N GLU A 100 -4.24 19.27 -6.88
CA GLU A 100 -3.75 18.51 -8.03
C GLU A 100 -2.27 18.10 -7.86
N ASP A 101 -1.50 18.89 -7.11
CA ASP A 101 -0.11 18.59 -6.73
C ASP A 101 0.03 17.34 -5.83
N CYS A 102 -1.08 16.90 -5.21
CA CYS A 102 -1.15 15.73 -4.31
C CYS A 102 -1.48 14.42 -5.04
N VAL A 103 -1.59 14.46 -6.37
CA VAL A 103 -2.02 13.34 -7.19
C VAL A 103 -0.82 12.66 -7.83
N PHE A 104 -0.63 11.37 -7.51
CA PHE A 104 0.47 10.58 -8.02
C PHE A 104 -0.01 9.37 -8.81
N ARG A 105 0.63 9.09 -9.93
CA ARG A 105 0.51 7.81 -10.63
C ARG A 105 1.42 6.80 -9.97
N GLU A 106 0.81 5.74 -9.43
CA GLU A 106 1.50 4.56 -8.93
C GLU A 106 1.80 3.62 -10.12
N SER A 107 3.05 3.16 -10.21
CA SER A 107 3.47 2.22 -11.25
C SER A 107 4.35 1.13 -10.67
N PHE A 108 4.02 -0.11 -11.00
CA PHE A 108 4.77 -1.28 -10.57
C PHE A 108 6.00 -1.46 -11.45
N GLN A 109 7.17 -1.55 -10.83
CA GLN A 109 8.43 -1.77 -11.52
C GLN A 109 8.74 -3.27 -11.58
N LYS A 110 9.49 -3.68 -12.61
CA LYS A 110 9.95 -5.07 -12.80
C LYS A 110 10.65 -5.67 -11.58
N ASP A 111 11.29 -4.83 -10.77
CA ASP A 111 12.04 -5.22 -9.57
C ASP A 111 11.14 -5.51 -8.35
N GLY A 112 9.81 -5.46 -8.48
CA GLY A 112 8.87 -5.68 -7.37
C GLY A 112 8.60 -4.45 -6.50
N TYR A 113 9.09 -3.26 -6.91
CA TYR A 113 8.90 -2.01 -6.20
C TYR A 113 7.92 -1.10 -6.91
N ASN A 114 7.25 -0.23 -6.16
CA ASN A 114 6.36 0.78 -6.70
C ASN A 114 7.11 2.10 -6.88
N THR A 115 6.69 2.85 -7.89
CA THR A 115 7.14 4.21 -8.15
C THR A 115 5.94 5.13 -8.13
N PHE A 116 6.13 6.34 -7.61
CA PHE A 116 5.08 7.36 -7.54
C PHE A 116 5.53 8.57 -8.35
N SER A 117 4.81 8.88 -9.43
CA SER A 117 5.10 10.03 -10.30
C SER A 117 4.00 11.06 -10.24
N SER A 118 4.35 12.35 -10.29
CA SER A 118 3.34 13.41 -10.36
C SER A 118 2.51 13.26 -11.63
N VAL A 119 1.18 13.37 -11.51
CA VAL A 119 0.28 13.36 -12.67
C VAL A 119 0.41 14.66 -13.46
N VAL A 120 0.46 15.78 -12.76
CA VAL A 120 0.48 17.15 -13.30
C VAL A 120 1.87 17.54 -13.79
N HIS A 121 2.90 17.28 -12.98
CA HIS A 121 4.24 17.83 -13.22
C HIS A 121 5.16 16.85 -13.95
N ARG A 122 5.74 17.33 -15.05
CA ARG A 122 6.69 16.56 -15.88
C ARG A 122 7.79 17.46 -16.44
N GLY A 123 8.87 16.84 -16.90
CA GLY A 123 9.99 17.57 -17.49
C GLY A 123 9.56 18.33 -18.74
N PRO A 124 9.75 19.66 -18.82
CA PRO A 124 9.16 20.49 -19.89
C PRO A 124 9.70 20.16 -21.29
N ARG A 125 10.94 19.66 -21.39
CA ARG A 125 11.54 19.30 -22.70
C ARG A 125 11.46 17.84 -23.05
N THR A 126 11.55 16.95 -22.06
CA THR A 126 11.72 15.50 -22.29
C THR A 126 10.47 14.71 -21.94
N ALA A 127 9.38 15.37 -21.54
CA ALA A 127 8.16 14.77 -20.99
C ALA A 127 8.40 13.73 -19.88
N ARG A 128 9.57 13.79 -19.22
CA ARG A 128 10.00 12.77 -18.24
C ARG A 128 9.16 12.92 -16.97
N PRO A 129 8.59 11.82 -16.43
CA PRO A 129 7.83 11.89 -15.19
C PRO A 129 8.72 12.36 -14.04
N TRP A 130 8.18 13.24 -13.19
CA TRP A 130 8.83 13.61 -11.94
C TRP A 130 8.37 12.68 -10.84
N LEU A 131 9.33 12.13 -10.11
CA LEU A 131 9.09 11.03 -9.17
C LEU A 131 9.28 11.50 -7.73
N VAL A 132 8.48 10.91 -6.84
CA VAL A 132 8.78 10.92 -5.40
C VAL A 132 10.10 10.16 -5.23
N ALA A 133 11.06 10.74 -4.50
CA ALA A 133 12.35 10.10 -4.31
C ALA A 133 13.04 10.56 -3.03
N LEU A 134 13.81 9.65 -2.43
CA LEU A 134 14.70 9.93 -1.30
C LEU A 134 16.17 9.80 -1.70
N ASN A 135 17.05 10.51 -1.02
CA ASN A 135 18.49 10.35 -1.20
C ASN A 135 19.06 9.31 -0.22
N LYS A 136 20.34 8.97 -0.37
CA LYS A 136 21.04 8.01 0.52
C LYS A 136 21.12 8.48 1.99
N ARG A 137 20.78 9.73 2.29
CA ARG A 137 20.76 10.34 3.63
C ARG A 137 19.32 10.53 4.16
N GLY A 138 18.32 9.94 3.52
CA GLY A 138 16.92 10.05 3.92
C GLY A 138 16.26 11.41 3.63
N ARG A 139 16.89 12.33 2.92
CA ARG A 139 16.23 13.60 2.54
C ARG A 139 15.47 13.44 1.23
N ALA A 140 14.33 14.11 1.12
CA ALA A 140 13.58 14.20 -0.12
C ALA A 140 14.44 14.78 -1.26
N LYS A 141 14.45 14.10 -2.40
CA LYS A 141 15.08 14.59 -3.63
C LYS A 141 14.06 15.40 -4.43
N MET A 142 14.58 16.34 -5.20
CA MET A 142 13.81 17.05 -6.21
C MET A 142 13.43 16.08 -7.33
N GLY A 143 12.14 15.87 -7.56
CA GLY A 143 11.61 15.00 -8.61
C GLY A 143 11.95 15.46 -10.03
N SER A 144 12.19 16.75 -10.22
CA SER A 144 12.66 17.32 -11.49
C SER A 144 14.13 17.02 -11.79
N SER A 145 14.90 16.55 -10.78
CA SER A 145 16.32 16.26 -10.95
C SER A 145 16.56 15.17 -12.00
N PRO A 146 17.53 15.34 -12.92
CA PRO A 146 17.87 14.32 -13.91
C PRO A 146 18.46 13.04 -13.29
N ARG A 147 18.87 13.10 -12.01
CA ARG A 147 19.39 11.95 -11.24
C ARG A 147 18.27 11.08 -10.65
N VAL A 148 17.01 11.45 -10.84
CA VAL A 148 15.85 10.67 -10.42
C VAL A 148 15.20 10.12 -11.68
N LYS A 149 15.31 8.80 -11.89
CA LYS A 149 14.63 8.08 -12.97
C LYS A 149 13.86 6.91 -12.38
N THR A 150 12.88 6.40 -13.12
CA THR A 150 12.01 5.29 -12.69
C THR A 150 12.79 4.02 -12.31
N GLN A 151 13.93 3.78 -12.96
CA GLN A 151 14.80 2.64 -12.69
C GLN A 151 15.69 2.83 -11.44
N HIS A 152 15.83 4.05 -10.92
CA HIS A 152 16.73 4.30 -9.80
C HIS A 152 16.08 3.92 -8.48
N VAL A 153 16.86 3.22 -7.63
CA VAL A 153 16.47 2.82 -6.27
C VAL A 153 15.98 3.96 -5.38
N SER A 154 16.37 5.22 -5.66
CA SER A 154 15.87 6.40 -4.94
C SER A 154 14.37 6.64 -5.09
N ALA A 155 13.76 6.11 -6.15
CA ALA A 155 12.34 6.25 -6.45
C ALA A 155 11.55 4.95 -6.22
N HIS A 156 12.20 3.89 -5.73
CA HIS A 156 11.60 2.58 -5.49
C HIS A 156 11.09 2.51 -4.06
N PHE A 157 9.78 2.35 -3.91
CA PHE A 157 9.10 2.24 -2.64
C PHE A 157 8.35 0.91 -2.54
N LEU A 158 8.37 0.32 -1.36
CA LEU A 158 7.63 -0.88 -1.01
C LEU A 158 6.60 -0.50 0.06
N PRO A 159 5.28 -0.57 -0.26
CA PRO A 159 4.24 -0.44 0.75
C PRO A 159 4.33 -1.60 1.75
N ARG A 160 4.60 -1.29 3.02
CA ARG A 160 4.60 -2.25 4.14
C ARG A 160 3.35 -2.04 4.97
N ALA A 161 2.48 -3.05 5.04
CA ALA A 161 1.26 -2.96 5.84
C ALA A 161 1.58 -2.61 7.30
N THR A 162 0.80 -1.71 7.88
CA THR A 162 0.83 -1.49 9.34
C THR A 162 -0.15 -2.45 9.99
N GLN A 163 0.24 -3.09 11.09
CA GLN A 163 -0.63 -4.04 11.81
C GLN A 163 -1.83 -3.37 12.50
N GLN A 164 -1.95 -2.04 12.45
CA GLN A 164 -2.88 -1.26 13.29
C GLN A 164 -4.35 -1.26 12.83
N HIS A 165 -4.71 -1.91 11.72
CA HIS A 165 -6.12 -2.08 11.32
C HIS A 165 -6.56 -3.55 11.16
N TYR A 166 -5.84 -4.48 11.80
CA TYR A 166 -6.27 -5.88 11.90
C TYR A 166 -7.24 -6.15 13.07
N GLU A 167 -7.60 -5.14 13.86
CA GLU A 167 -8.47 -5.33 15.02
C GLU A 167 -9.98 -5.14 14.75
N GLU A 168 -10.41 -4.46 13.69
CA GLU A 168 -11.86 -4.27 13.44
C GLU A 168 -12.48 -5.25 12.45
N HIS A 169 -11.69 -5.94 11.63
CA HIS A 169 -12.21 -6.95 10.69
C HIS A 169 -11.35 -8.21 10.66
N GLY A 170 -10.84 -8.61 11.83
CA GLY A 170 -10.21 -9.91 11.98
C GLY A 170 -11.21 -11.02 11.69
N PHE A 171 -10.86 -11.93 10.78
CA PHE A 171 -11.35 -13.30 10.87
C PHE A 171 -11.13 -13.74 12.31
N LYS A 172 -12.21 -13.92 13.07
CA LYS A 172 -12.10 -14.59 14.37
C LYS A 172 -11.47 -15.94 14.05
N PRO A 173 -10.34 -16.33 14.68
CA PRO A 173 -9.91 -17.71 14.57
C PRO A 173 -11.10 -18.54 15.03
N TYR A 174 -11.56 -19.46 14.18
CA TYR A 174 -12.56 -20.44 14.61
C TYR A 174 -12.00 -21.05 15.89
N LYS A 175 -12.64 -20.77 17.03
CA LYS A 175 -12.45 -21.61 18.20
C LYS A 175 -12.76 -23.00 17.70
N THR A 176 -11.79 -23.91 17.74
CA THR A 176 -12.03 -25.32 17.54
C THR A 176 -13.25 -25.67 18.38
N PRO A 177 -14.37 -26.14 17.79
CA PRO A 177 -15.54 -26.48 18.57
C PRO A 177 -15.08 -27.45 19.65
N GLN A 178 -15.30 -27.11 20.92
CA GLN A 178 -15.05 -28.09 21.96
C GLN A 178 -15.92 -29.30 21.63
N PRO A 179 -15.37 -30.52 21.61
CA PRO A 179 -16.19 -31.69 21.38
C PRO A 179 -17.28 -31.68 22.44
N LEU A 180 -18.53 -31.68 21.97
CA LEU A 180 -19.70 -31.87 22.83
C LEU A 180 -19.44 -33.10 23.70
N PRO A 181 -19.74 -33.06 25.01
CA PRO A 181 -19.54 -34.21 25.86
C PRO A 181 -20.32 -35.38 25.28
N MET A 182 -19.60 -36.41 24.82
CA MET A 182 -20.22 -37.65 24.36
C MET A 182 -21.01 -38.23 25.54
N SER A 183 -22.34 -38.12 25.46
CA SER A 183 -23.22 -38.96 26.27
C SER A 183 -22.86 -40.42 25.99
N LYS A 184 -22.44 -41.14 27.03
CA LYS A 184 -22.10 -42.57 26.95
C LYS A 184 -23.34 -43.34 26.49
N VAL A 185 -23.45 -43.60 25.19
CA VAL A 185 -24.40 -44.59 24.68
C VAL A 185 -23.70 -45.94 24.73
N ARG A 186 -24.25 -46.84 25.55
CA ARG A 186 -23.79 -48.22 25.72
C ARG A 186 -24.02 -48.99 24.42
N ALA A 187 -22.95 -49.45 23.79
CA ALA A 187 -23.05 -50.29 22.59
C ALA A 187 -23.60 -51.68 22.96
N PRO A 188 -24.53 -52.27 22.18
CA PRO A 188 -24.89 -53.66 22.30
C PRO A 188 -23.85 -54.55 21.61
N ALA A 189 -23.66 -55.76 22.16
CA ALA A 189 -22.74 -56.76 21.65
C ALA A 189 -23.23 -57.32 20.29
N GLY A 190 -22.35 -57.36 19.28
CA GLY A 190 -22.68 -57.93 17.97
C GLY A 190 -21.45 -58.20 17.09
N SER A 191 -21.18 -59.50 16.91
CA SER A 191 -20.34 -60.22 15.93
C SER A 191 -19.12 -59.56 15.25
N ARG A 192 -17.97 -60.20 15.48
CA ARG A 192 -16.65 -59.96 14.87
C ARG A 192 -16.61 -60.46 13.43
N GLN A 193 -16.53 -59.57 12.44
CA GLN A 193 -16.15 -59.94 11.07
C GLN A 193 -14.65 -59.67 10.85
N LYS A 194 -13.91 -60.71 10.43
CA LYS A 194 -12.49 -60.65 10.05
C LYS A 194 -12.35 -59.87 8.73
N VAL A 195 -11.73 -58.69 8.78
CA VAL A 195 -11.30 -57.98 7.56
C VAL A 195 -9.93 -58.52 7.14
N ALA A 196 -9.83 -59.07 5.94
CA ALA A 196 -8.60 -59.60 5.37
C ALA A 196 -7.62 -58.47 5.01
N GLN A 197 -6.35 -58.62 5.40
CA GLN A 197 -5.28 -57.69 5.03
C GLN A 197 -4.86 -57.92 3.57
N VAL A 198 -5.11 -56.93 2.70
CA VAL A 198 -4.56 -56.91 1.34
C VAL A 198 -3.18 -56.26 1.39
N LYS A 199 -2.13 -57.04 1.07
CA LYS A 199 -0.73 -56.62 1.07
C LYS A 199 -0.33 -56.17 -0.33
N TYR A 200 -0.11 -54.87 -0.52
CA TYR A 200 0.35 -54.30 -1.79
C TYR A 200 1.89 -54.32 -1.89
N TRP A 201 2.43 -54.74 -3.03
CA TRP A 201 3.86 -54.71 -3.34
C TRP A 201 4.14 -53.66 -4.44
N PRO A 202 5.06 -52.70 -4.25
CA PRO A 202 5.45 -51.77 -5.30
C PRO A 202 6.40 -52.47 -6.27
N LYS A 203 6.05 -52.50 -7.57
CA LYS A 203 6.96 -52.93 -8.64
C LYS A 203 7.54 -51.71 -9.34
N TYR A 204 8.79 -51.38 -9.05
CA TYR A 204 9.65 -50.61 -9.95
C TYR A 204 10.98 -51.33 -10.10
N ARG A 205 11.35 -51.62 -11.35
CA ARG A 205 12.61 -52.24 -11.76
C ARG A 205 13.39 -51.17 -12.52
N TRP A 206 14.56 -50.81 -12.01
CA TRP A 206 15.53 -50.00 -12.72
C TRP A 206 16.32 -50.90 -13.68
N GLY A 207 16.48 -50.46 -14.92
CA GLY A 207 17.22 -51.10 -16.00
C GLY A 207 17.16 -50.23 -17.23
#